data_AF-A0AA38MTZ2-F1
#
_entry.id   AF-A0AA38MTZ2-F1
#
_cell.length_a   1.000
_cell.length_b   1.000
_cell.length_c   1.000
_cell.angle_alpha   90.00
_cell.angle_beta   90.00
_cell.angle_gamma   90.00
#
_symmetry.space_group_name_H-M   'P 1'
#
loop_
_entity.id
_entity.type
_entity.pdbx_description
1 polymer ?
#
loop_
_entity_poly.entity_id
_entity_poly.type
_entity_poly.pdbx_seq_one_letter_code
_entity_poly.pdbx_strand_id
1 'polypeptide(L)'
;MDRGMRLTCLMLLQPGSLNDKLPHFEGLEGIHMILGPYHISSSWLSALSSTNPSLKELWLFDYHEMYLGPDTITIMSSFLEEFQRRNLDKKFIIRRACLRRSTVQDWHIIELTICTTSACTSLVEILTLIASSFPKLEALTLDLYLHAYIGIYDADDLADVLARFSSLRVLYLQGAFKRLRFGGRCLPRVCRADPTSTLDAYAWVISISRSCGEQSLEFRGLYW
;
A
#
# COMPACT_ATOMS: atom_id res chain seq x y z
N MET A 1 6.88 -30.99 -29.30
CA MET A 1 6.70 -30.66 -27.87
C MET A 1 7.10 -29.22 -27.71
N ASP A 2 6.17 -28.30 -27.97
CA ASP A 2 6.46 -26.87 -27.91
C ASP A 2 6.52 -26.43 -26.46
N ARG A 3 7.74 -26.26 -25.94
CA ARG A 3 7.97 -25.43 -24.75
C ARG A 3 7.86 -23.97 -25.18
N GLY A 4 6.64 -23.55 -25.50
CA GLY A 4 6.32 -22.16 -25.82
C GLY A 4 6.60 -21.26 -24.62
N MET A 5 6.97 -20.01 -24.90
CA MET A 5 7.19 -19.00 -23.88
C MET A 5 5.87 -18.70 -23.15
N ARG A 6 5.81 -18.92 -21.84
CA ARG A 6 4.64 -18.60 -21.01
C ARG A 6 4.80 -17.22 -20.38
N LEU A 7 3.87 -16.33 -20.66
CA LEU A 7 3.82 -15.00 -20.05
C LEU A 7 3.10 -15.09 -18.72
N THR A 8 3.83 -15.02 -17.60
CA THR A 8 3.25 -15.09 -16.26
C THR A 8 2.90 -13.73 -15.68
N CYS A 9 3.61 -12.68 -16.09
CA CYS A 9 3.37 -11.30 -15.64
C CYS A 9 3.49 -10.31 -16.80
N LEU A 10 2.55 -9.37 -16.87
CA LEU A 10 2.54 -8.28 -17.87
C LEU A 10 2.69 -6.93 -17.17
N MET A 11 3.62 -6.10 -17.64
CA MET A 11 3.76 -4.72 -17.18
C MET A 11 3.11 -3.77 -18.20
N LEU A 12 2.19 -2.93 -17.72
CA LEU A 12 1.47 -1.93 -18.50
C LEU A 12 1.88 -0.55 -18.02
N LEU A 13 2.34 0.28 -18.96
CA LEU A 13 2.68 1.68 -18.71
C LEU A 13 1.51 2.54 -19.18
N GLN A 14 1.02 3.40 -18.30
CA GLN A 14 -0.05 4.37 -18.57
C GLN A 14 -1.31 3.70 -19.17
N PRO A 15 -2.02 2.86 -18.39
CA PRO A 15 -3.15 2.08 -18.90
C PRO A 15 -4.38 2.92 -19.30
N GLY A 16 -4.33 4.26 -19.26
CA GLY A 16 -5.42 5.12 -19.74
C GLY A 16 -5.79 4.92 -21.21
N SER A 17 -4.98 4.16 -21.98
CA SER A 17 -5.26 3.73 -23.36
C SER A 17 -5.75 2.27 -23.48
N LEU A 18 -5.94 1.56 -22.37
CA LEU A 18 -6.51 0.20 -22.40
C LEU A 18 -7.96 0.27 -22.86
N ASN A 19 -8.20 -0.18 -24.10
CA ASN A 19 -9.54 -0.49 -24.57
C ASN A 19 -10.04 -1.78 -23.92
N ASP A 20 -11.37 -1.98 -23.87
CA ASP A 20 -12.03 -3.17 -23.29
C ASP A 20 -11.64 -4.52 -23.95
N LYS A 21 -10.77 -4.51 -24.96
CA LYS A 21 -10.30 -5.68 -25.71
C LYS A 21 -8.82 -5.96 -25.43
N LEU A 22 -8.54 -6.38 -24.20
CA LEU A 22 -7.22 -6.94 -23.89
C LEU A 22 -7.08 -8.34 -24.51
N PRO A 23 -5.94 -8.66 -25.15
CA PRO A 23 -5.71 -10.00 -25.66
C PRO A 23 -5.66 -11.04 -24.53
N HIS A 24 -6.03 -12.28 -24.87
CA HIS A 24 -5.84 -13.42 -24.00
C HIS A 24 -4.35 -13.80 -23.96
N PHE A 25 -3.81 -13.96 -22.76
CA PHE A 25 -2.45 -14.44 -22.55
C PHE A 25 -2.50 -15.75 -21.77
N GLU A 26 -2.12 -16.85 -22.42
CA GLU A 26 -2.08 -18.16 -21.78
C GLU A 26 -1.08 -18.16 -20.62
N GLY A 27 -1.57 -18.49 -19.42
CA GLY A 27 -0.74 -18.56 -18.20
C GLY A 27 -0.47 -17.22 -17.52
N LEU A 28 -1.12 -16.12 -17.93
CA LEU A 28 -0.99 -14.83 -17.26
C LEU A 28 -1.58 -14.89 -15.85
N GLU A 29 -0.74 -14.66 -14.85
CA GLU A 29 -1.11 -14.69 -13.43
C GLU A 29 -1.02 -13.32 -12.75
N GLY A 30 -0.22 -12.39 -13.28
CA GLY A 30 0.00 -11.08 -12.66
C GLY A 30 0.02 -9.94 -13.68
N ILE A 31 -0.47 -8.77 -13.27
CA ILE A 31 -0.35 -7.55 -14.08
C ILE A 31 0.16 -6.42 -13.20
N HIS A 32 1.16 -5.70 -13.69
CA HIS A 32 1.72 -4.52 -13.03
C HIS A 32 1.36 -3.29 -13.86
N MET A 33 0.59 -2.39 -13.29
CA MET A 33 0.14 -1.18 -13.96
C MET A 33 0.80 0.04 -13.34
N ILE A 34 1.59 0.73 -14.14
CA ILE A 34 2.17 2.02 -13.78
C ILE A 34 1.22 3.10 -14.26
N LEU A 35 0.55 3.72 -13.31
CA LEU A 35 -0.46 4.76 -13.55
C LEU A 35 0.25 6.00 -14.12
N GLY A 36 -0.26 6.45 -15.26
CA GLY A 36 0.18 7.67 -15.94
C GLY A 36 -0.71 8.85 -15.58
N PRO A 37 -0.58 9.99 -16.28
CA PRO A 37 -1.27 11.21 -15.93
C PRO A 37 -2.80 11.21 -16.17
N TYR A 38 -3.38 10.08 -16.55
CA TYR A 38 -4.75 9.96 -17.02
C TYR A 38 -5.58 9.07 -16.10
N HIS A 39 -6.82 9.48 -15.84
CA HIS A 39 -7.79 8.66 -15.12
C HIS A 39 -8.03 7.35 -15.86
N ILE A 40 -8.19 6.28 -15.09
CA ILE A 40 -8.45 4.95 -15.62
C ILE A 40 -9.82 4.52 -15.10
N SER A 41 -10.77 4.30 -16.01
CA SER A 41 -12.03 3.64 -15.66
C SER A 41 -11.74 2.24 -15.14
N SER A 42 -12.48 1.73 -14.17
CA SER A 42 -12.38 0.33 -13.72
C SER A 42 -13.08 -0.67 -14.66
N SER A 43 -13.78 -0.19 -15.69
CA SER A 43 -14.58 -1.03 -16.62
C SER A 43 -13.77 -2.15 -17.28
N TRP A 44 -12.48 -1.91 -17.56
CA TRP A 44 -11.60 -2.90 -18.16
C TRP A 44 -11.29 -4.08 -17.22
N LEU A 45 -11.38 -3.90 -15.89
CA LEU A 45 -10.97 -4.93 -14.93
C LEU A 45 -11.85 -6.19 -15.04
N SER A 46 -13.15 -6.01 -15.26
CA SER A 46 -14.09 -7.12 -15.46
C SER A 46 -13.81 -7.86 -16.77
N ALA A 47 -13.60 -7.13 -17.87
CA ALA A 47 -13.27 -7.68 -19.17
C ALA A 47 -11.93 -8.44 -19.15
N LEU A 48 -10.93 -7.88 -18.46
CA LEU A 48 -9.61 -8.49 -18.29
C LEU A 48 -9.68 -9.77 -17.47
N SER A 49 -10.42 -9.75 -16.35
CA SER A 49 -10.59 -10.89 -15.47
C SER A 49 -11.29 -12.04 -16.18
N SER A 50 -12.28 -11.72 -17.02
CA SER A 50 -13.01 -12.70 -17.84
C SER A 50 -12.12 -13.29 -18.94
N THR A 51 -11.33 -12.45 -19.61
CA THR A 51 -10.43 -12.87 -20.70
C THR A 51 -9.22 -13.65 -20.19
N ASN A 52 -8.78 -13.44 -18.95
CA ASN A 52 -7.62 -14.08 -18.37
C ASN A 52 -7.98 -14.83 -17.07
N PRO A 53 -8.62 -16.02 -17.16
CA PRO A 53 -9.04 -16.78 -15.98
C PRO A 53 -7.92 -17.24 -15.07
N SER A 54 -6.65 -17.11 -15.45
CA SER A 54 -5.48 -17.43 -14.60
C SER A 54 -4.94 -16.22 -13.82
N LEU A 55 -5.41 -14.99 -14.10
CA LEU A 55 -4.92 -13.75 -13.52
C LEU A 55 -5.23 -13.65 -12.01
N LYS A 56 -4.24 -13.84 -11.14
CA LYS A 56 -4.41 -13.84 -9.69
C LYS A 56 -4.18 -12.48 -9.04
N GLU A 57 -3.28 -11.68 -9.60
CA GLU A 57 -2.78 -10.46 -8.95
C GLU A 57 -2.75 -9.26 -9.90
N LEU A 58 -3.04 -8.10 -9.34
CA LEU A 58 -2.97 -6.82 -10.01
C LEU A 58 -2.22 -5.83 -9.11
N TRP A 59 -1.13 -5.30 -9.61
CA TRP A 59 -0.35 -4.27 -8.95
C TRP A 59 -0.58 -2.93 -9.59
N LEU A 60 -0.73 -1.91 -8.76
CA LEU A 60 -0.97 -0.54 -9.15
C LEU A 60 0.14 0.30 -8.56
N PHE A 61 0.80 1.09 -9.41
CA PHE A 61 1.89 1.96 -9.03
C PHE A 61 1.55 3.38 -9.47
N ASP A 62 1.39 4.29 -8.52
CA ASP A 62 1.24 5.71 -8.78
C ASP A 62 2.53 6.44 -8.37
N TYR A 63 3.40 6.69 -9.34
CA TYR A 63 4.63 7.46 -9.11
C TYR A 63 4.41 8.97 -9.14
N HIS A 64 3.23 9.41 -9.56
CA HIS A 64 2.90 10.81 -9.77
C HIS A 64 2.04 11.39 -8.66
N GLU A 65 1.59 10.56 -7.70
CA GLU A 65 0.87 10.98 -6.50
C GLU A 65 -0.49 11.63 -6.80
N MET A 66 -1.10 11.28 -7.93
CA MET A 66 -2.22 12.03 -8.50
C MET A 66 -3.49 11.20 -8.73
N TYR A 67 -3.41 9.86 -8.72
CA TYR A 67 -4.42 9.03 -9.40
C TYR A 67 -5.11 7.99 -8.56
N LEU A 68 -4.66 7.62 -7.37
CA LEU A 68 -5.51 6.78 -6.49
C LEU A 68 -6.62 7.62 -5.80
N GLY A 69 -7.32 8.45 -6.58
CA GLY A 69 -8.50 9.23 -6.21
C GLY A 69 -9.83 8.52 -6.55
N PRO A 70 -10.98 9.10 -6.17
CA PRO A 70 -12.28 8.42 -6.05
C PRO A 70 -12.75 7.64 -7.29
N ASP A 71 -12.38 8.10 -8.47
CA ASP A 71 -12.88 7.56 -9.75
C ASP A 71 -12.00 6.46 -10.36
N THR A 72 -10.82 6.18 -9.80
CA THR A 72 -9.79 5.40 -10.53
C THR A 72 -9.99 3.90 -10.39
N ILE A 73 -10.58 3.42 -9.29
CA ILE A 73 -10.80 1.99 -9.06
C ILE A 73 -12.05 1.79 -8.20
N THR A 74 -13.10 1.17 -8.76
CA THR A 74 -14.35 0.87 -8.04
C THR A 74 -14.14 0.11 -6.73
N ILE A 75 -13.12 -0.74 -6.65
CA ILE A 75 -12.80 -1.50 -5.43
C ILE A 75 -12.34 -0.58 -4.28
N MET A 76 -11.86 0.62 -4.61
CA MET A 76 -11.43 1.62 -3.64
C MET A 76 -12.43 2.77 -3.52
N SER A 77 -13.47 2.86 -4.35
CA SER A 77 -14.31 4.07 -4.44
C SER A 77 -14.96 4.42 -3.11
N SER A 78 -15.55 3.44 -2.40
CA SER A 78 -16.17 3.67 -1.09
C SER A 78 -15.16 4.14 -0.03
N PHE A 79 -13.95 3.56 -0.04
CA PHE A 79 -12.86 4.03 0.82
C PHE A 79 -12.48 5.47 0.47
N LEU A 80 -12.32 5.79 -0.81
CA LEU A 80 -11.88 7.10 -1.28
C LEU A 80 -12.94 8.19 -1.08
N GLU A 81 -14.22 7.87 -1.26
CA GLU A 81 -15.35 8.74 -0.93
C GLU A 81 -15.36 9.09 0.55
N GLU A 82 -15.25 8.09 1.43
CA GLU A 82 -15.19 8.30 2.88
C GLU A 82 -13.91 9.05 3.29
N PHE A 83 -12.79 8.77 2.63
CA PHE A 83 -11.51 9.44 2.80
C PHE A 83 -11.60 10.94 2.48
N GLN A 84 -12.24 11.27 1.36
CA GLN A 84 -12.50 12.64 0.93
C GLN A 84 -13.52 13.33 1.84
N ARG A 85 -14.59 12.65 2.25
CA ARG A 85 -15.61 13.18 3.16
C ARG A 85 -15.01 13.64 4.48
N ARG A 86 -13.94 12.99 4.95
CA ARG A 86 -13.19 13.34 6.16
C ARG A 86 -12.04 14.32 5.94
N ASN A 87 -11.88 14.87 4.72
CA ASN A 87 -10.78 15.76 4.34
C ASN A 87 -9.39 15.16 4.63
N LEU A 88 -9.23 13.86 4.39
CA LEU A 88 -7.97 13.15 4.57
C LEU A 88 -7.14 13.08 3.26
N ASP A 89 -7.76 13.39 2.12
CA ASP A 89 -7.21 13.41 0.76
C ASP A 89 -5.91 14.23 0.62
N LYS A 90 -5.75 15.29 1.40
CA LYS A 90 -4.53 16.14 1.41
C LYS A 90 -3.47 15.70 2.42
N LYS A 91 -3.80 14.76 3.31
CA LYS A 91 -2.93 14.31 4.41
C LYS A 91 -2.07 13.12 4.01
N PHE A 92 -2.43 12.42 2.94
CA PHE A 92 -1.87 11.12 2.63
C PHE A 92 -2.08 10.74 1.15
N ILE A 93 -1.12 10.02 0.56
CA ILE A 93 -1.14 9.55 -0.83
C ILE A 93 -0.90 8.04 -0.90
N ILE A 94 -1.82 7.31 -1.55
CA ILE A 94 -1.58 5.90 -1.88
C ILE A 94 -0.62 5.85 -3.07
N ARG A 95 0.54 5.23 -2.87
CA ARG A 95 1.57 5.10 -3.91
C ARG A 95 1.51 3.75 -4.61
N ARG A 96 1.08 2.72 -3.88
CA ARG A 96 0.98 1.35 -4.40
C ARG A 96 -0.20 0.64 -3.79
N ALA A 97 -0.89 -0.16 -4.60
CA ALA A 97 -1.89 -1.10 -4.15
C ALA A 97 -1.72 -2.44 -4.87
N CYS A 98 -1.85 -3.54 -4.14
CA CYS A 98 -1.99 -4.87 -4.71
C CYS A 98 -3.40 -5.36 -4.49
N LEU A 99 -4.01 -5.84 -5.57
CA LEU A 99 -5.25 -6.57 -5.52
C LEU A 99 -4.95 -8.03 -5.81
N ARG A 100 -5.56 -8.90 -5.02
CA ARG A 100 -5.58 -10.34 -5.24
C ARG A 100 -7.02 -10.78 -5.37
N ARG A 101 -7.28 -11.64 -6.35
CA ARG A 101 -8.61 -12.20 -6.52
C ARG A 101 -8.81 -13.42 -5.62
N SER A 102 -9.99 -13.55 -5.03
CA SER A 102 -10.47 -14.78 -4.40
C SER A 102 -11.28 -15.63 -5.38
N THR A 103 -12.03 -14.99 -6.28
CA THR A 103 -12.77 -15.62 -7.39
C THR A 103 -12.66 -14.76 -8.65
N VAL A 104 -13.25 -15.17 -9.77
CA VAL A 104 -13.16 -14.45 -11.06
C VAL A 104 -13.62 -12.98 -10.98
N GLN A 105 -14.55 -12.66 -10.08
CA GLN A 105 -15.13 -11.31 -9.95
C GLN A 105 -14.79 -10.61 -8.64
N ASP A 106 -14.14 -11.32 -7.71
CA ASP A 106 -14.00 -10.88 -6.33
C ASP A 106 -12.54 -10.52 -6.03
N TRP A 107 -12.23 -9.24 -6.20
CA TRP A 107 -10.91 -8.65 -5.99
C TRP A 107 -10.84 -7.95 -4.63
N HIS A 108 -9.77 -8.20 -3.90
CA HIS A 108 -9.52 -7.60 -2.59
C HIS A 108 -8.16 -6.93 -2.56
N ILE A 109 -8.05 -5.82 -1.83
CA ILE A 109 -6.75 -5.22 -1.55
C ILE A 109 -6.04 -6.03 -0.47
N ILE A 110 -4.85 -6.51 -0.81
CA ILE A 110 -4.00 -7.31 0.08
C ILE A 110 -2.71 -6.60 0.47
N GLU A 111 -2.27 -5.61 -0.31
CA GLU A 111 -1.13 -4.77 0.03
C GLU A 111 -1.41 -3.31 -0.28
N LEU A 112 -0.99 -2.43 0.62
CA LEU A 112 -1.02 -0.98 0.43
C LEU A 112 0.31 -0.35 0.81
N THR A 113 0.76 0.61 0.02
CA THR A 113 1.83 1.53 0.38
C THR A 113 1.27 2.93 0.51
N ILE A 114 1.44 3.48 1.70
CA ILE A 114 0.88 4.75 2.10
C ILE A 114 1.99 5.75 2.48
N CYS A 115 2.13 6.86 1.76
CA CYS A 115 3.01 7.99 2.06
C CYS A 115 2.29 9.15 2.76
N THR A 116 2.82 9.60 3.91
CA THR A 116 2.31 10.79 4.61
C THR A 116 2.74 12.10 3.95
N THR A 117 1.82 13.06 3.86
CA THR A 117 2.14 14.42 3.40
C THR A 117 2.61 15.31 4.56
N SER A 118 3.10 16.51 4.24
CA SER A 118 3.52 17.52 5.22
C SER A 118 2.44 17.91 6.23
N ALA A 119 1.16 17.76 5.86
CA ALA A 119 -0.01 18.11 6.66
C ALA A 119 -0.56 16.93 7.50
N CYS A 120 0.11 15.78 7.52
CA CYS A 120 -0.44 14.58 8.16
C CYS A 120 -0.34 14.63 9.70
N THR A 121 -1.43 15.04 10.34
CA THR A 121 -1.61 14.93 11.81
C THR A 121 -2.57 13.80 12.22
N SER A 122 -3.22 13.14 11.26
CA SER A 122 -4.34 12.21 11.49
C SER A 122 -3.99 10.75 11.16
N LEU A 123 -2.76 10.30 11.42
CA LEU A 123 -2.31 8.95 11.04
C LEU A 123 -3.21 7.84 11.62
N VAL A 124 -3.59 7.94 12.89
CA VAL A 124 -4.47 6.97 13.56
C VAL A 124 -5.84 6.88 12.89
N GLU A 125 -6.40 8.02 12.49
CA GLU A 125 -7.69 8.09 11.81
C GLU A 125 -7.62 7.42 10.43
N ILE A 126 -6.55 7.71 9.67
CA ILE A 126 -6.30 7.11 8.36
C ILE A 126 -6.16 5.59 8.48
N LEU A 127 -5.34 5.12 9.43
CA LEU A 127 -5.13 3.69 9.66
C LEU A 127 -6.40 2.99 10.12
N THR A 128 -7.22 3.64 10.95
CA THR A 128 -8.53 3.11 11.35
C THR A 128 -9.43 2.91 10.16
N LEU A 129 -9.49 3.89 9.26
CA LEU A 129 -10.31 3.80 8.06
C LEU A 129 -9.80 2.68 7.13
N ILE A 130 -8.49 2.60 6.89
CA ILE A 130 -7.87 1.52 6.09
C ILE A 130 -8.21 0.14 6.69
N ALA A 131 -8.06 -0.04 8.00
CA ALA A 131 -8.37 -1.29 8.68
C ALA A 131 -9.83 -1.73 8.48
N SER A 132 -10.75 -0.76 8.51
CA SER A 132 -12.18 -1.02 8.30
C SER A 132 -12.55 -1.30 6.84
N SER A 133 -11.88 -0.63 5.89
CA SER A 133 -12.17 -0.75 4.46
C SER A 133 -11.53 -1.98 3.81
N PHE A 134 -10.39 -2.43 4.33
CA PHE A 134 -9.60 -3.52 3.73
C PHE A 134 -9.33 -4.63 4.75
N PRO A 135 -10.35 -5.43 5.14
CA PRO A 135 -10.21 -6.46 6.17
C PRO A 135 -9.26 -7.60 5.79
N LYS A 136 -8.98 -7.78 4.50
CA LYS A 136 -8.04 -8.78 3.96
C LYS A 136 -6.63 -8.21 3.70
N LEU A 137 -6.32 -7.00 4.19
CA LEU A 137 -4.99 -6.42 4.00
C LEU A 137 -3.94 -7.25 4.75
N GLU A 138 -3.02 -7.84 4.02
CA GLU A 138 -1.95 -8.72 4.53
C GLU A 138 -0.64 -7.95 4.76
N ALA A 139 -0.39 -6.91 3.96
CA ALA A 139 0.83 -6.10 4.02
C ALA A 139 0.51 -4.60 3.97
N LEU A 140 1.18 -3.82 4.81
CA LEU A 140 1.05 -2.37 4.86
C LEU A 140 2.44 -1.74 4.95
N THR A 141 2.73 -0.81 4.05
CA THR A 141 3.93 0.03 4.10
C THR A 141 3.53 1.44 4.49
N LEU A 142 4.04 1.91 5.62
CA LEU A 142 3.93 3.29 6.07
C LEU A 142 5.21 4.05 5.72
N ASP A 143 5.14 4.87 4.68
CA ASP A 143 6.17 5.83 4.36
C ASP A 143 5.92 7.14 5.10
N LEU A 144 6.64 7.26 6.22
CA LEU A 144 6.71 8.43 7.05
C LEU A 144 7.96 9.26 6.73
N TYR A 145 8.53 9.18 5.54
CA TYR A 145 9.67 9.98 5.11
C TYR A 145 9.24 11.10 4.16
N LEU A 146 8.34 10.80 3.22
CA LEU A 146 8.18 11.55 1.98
C LEU A 146 8.08 13.08 2.12
N HIS A 147 7.27 13.64 3.04
CA HIS A 147 7.06 15.11 3.03
C HIS A 147 6.88 15.87 4.37
N ALA A 148 7.05 15.29 5.56
CA ALA A 148 6.69 15.98 6.82
C ALA A 148 7.85 16.22 7.80
N TYR A 149 8.01 17.47 8.22
CA TYR A 149 8.81 17.84 9.41
C TYR A 149 7.96 17.89 10.69
N ILE A 150 6.63 17.71 10.60
CA ILE A 150 5.68 18.15 11.63
C ILE A 150 4.98 16.97 12.35
N GLY A 151 4.84 15.81 11.72
CA GLY A 151 4.13 14.67 12.31
C GLY A 151 5.00 13.91 13.32
N ILE A 152 4.65 13.97 14.60
CA ILE A 152 5.14 13.03 15.62
C ILE A 152 3.94 12.26 16.15
N TYR A 153 4.00 10.93 16.08
CA TYR A 153 2.93 10.01 16.43
C TYR A 153 3.31 9.23 17.68
N ASP A 154 2.31 8.93 18.50
CA ASP A 154 2.52 8.04 19.64
C ASP A 154 2.59 6.58 19.15
N ALA A 155 3.58 5.84 19.65
CA ALA A 155 3.76 4.44 19.30
C ALA A 155 2.65 3.57 19.88
N ASP A 156 2.09 3.93 21.03
CA ASP A 156 1.01 3.19 21.68
C ASP A 156 -0.29 3.35 20.86
N ASP A 157 -0.60 4.57 20.42
CA ASP A 157 -1.73 4.84 19.50
C ASP A 157 -1.58 4.07 18.18
N LEU A 158 -0.35 4.00 17.66
CA LEU A 158 -0.04 3.25 16.44
C LEU A 158 -0.23 1.75 16.67
N ALA A 159 0.23 1.21 17.80
CA ALA A 159 0.04 -0.20 18.13
C ALA A 159 -1.45 -0.55 18.26
N ASP A 160 -2.23 0.30 18.94
CA ASP A 160 -3.68 0.11 19.14
C ASP A 160 -4.45 0.09 17.81
N VAL A 161 -4.11 0.98 16.87
CA VAL A 161 -4.77 0.97 15.56
C VAL A 161 -4.30 -0.20 14.68
N LEU A 162 -3.02 -0.57 14.74
CA LEU A 162 -2.50 -1.73 14.02
C LEU A 162 -3.15 -3.04 14.51
N ALA A 163 -3.52 -3.11 15.79
CA ALA A 163 -4.22 -4.27 16.34
C ALA A 163 -5.59 -4.53 15.69
N ARG A 164 -6.20 -3.51 15.05
CA ARG A 164 -7.49 -3.61 14.36
C ARG A 164 -7.41 -4.33 13.03
N PHE A 165 -6.23 -4.46 12.43
CA PHE A 165 -6.07 -5.18 11.18
C PHE A 165 -6.11 -6.67 11.43
N SER A 166 -7.19 -7.35 11.06
CA SER A 166 -7.36 -8.79 11.35
C SER A 166 -6.39 -9.68 10.58
N SER A 167 -6.01 -9.29 9.37
CA SER A 167 -5.21 -10.10 8.42
C SER A 167 -3.78 -9.59 8.22
N LEU A 168 -3.39 -8.48 8.86
CA LEU A 168 -2.08 -7.87 8.65
C LEU A 168 -0.97 -8.75 9.23
N ARG A 169 -0.02 -9.12 8.38
CA ARG A 169 1.13 -9.98 8.71
C ARG A 169 2.44 -9.22 8.60
N VAL A 170 2.49 -8.26 7.68
CA VAL A 170 3.71 -7.53 7.36
C VAL A 170 3.47 -6.03 7.48
N LEU A 171 4.25 -5.38 8.33
CA LEU A 171 4.27 -3.94 8.46
C LEU A 171 5.68 -3.42 8.13
N TYR A 172 5.76 -2.60 7.09
CA TYR A 172 6.99 -1.89 6.75
C TYR A 172 6.88 -0.45 7.24
N LEU A 173 7.82 -0.03 8.09
CA LEU A 173 7.89 1.34 8.57
C LEU A 173 9.11 2.04 7.97
N GLN A 174 8.86 2.93 7.01
CA GLN A 174 9.90 3.75 6.40
C GLN A 174 9.89 5.14 7.02
N GLY A 175 11.06 5.62 7.48
CA GLY A 175 11.18 6.95 8.10
C GLY A 175 10.51 7.11 9.47
N ALA A 176 9.92 6.05 10.03
CA ALA A 176 9.10 6.14 11.24
C ALA A 176 9.86 6.48 12.52
N PHE A 177 11.12 6.06 12.67
CA PHE A 177 11.85 6.19 13.93
C PHE A 177 12.06 7.63 14.41
N LYS A 178 12.16 8.58 13.46
CA LYS A 178 12.26 10.01 13.81
C LYS A 178 10.90 10.62 14.21
N ARG A 179 9.82 9.88 14.01
CA ARG A 179 8.43 10.34 14.12
C ARG A 179 7.61 9.56 15.15
N LEU A 180 8.15 8.52 15.79
CA LEU A 180 7.46 7.80 16.87
C LEU A 180 7.95 8.26 18.24
N ARG A 181 6.99 8.49 19.16
CA ARG A 181 7.22 8.71 20.60
C ARG A 181 6.86 7.43 21.36
N PHE A 182 7.67 7.09 22.35
CA PHE A 182 7.45 5.93 23.22
C PHE A 182 7.38 6.40 24.68
N GLY A 183 6.28 6.13 25.39
CA GLY A 183 6.14 6.44 26.82
C GLY A 183 6.41 7.90 27.17
N GLY A 184 5.96 8.85 26.34
CA GLY A 184 6.18 10.29 26.51
C GLY A 184 7.63 10.78 26.27
N ARG A 185 8.54 9.91 25.83
CA ARG A 185 9.91 10.27 25.43
C ARG A 185 10.07 10.04 23.93
N CYS A 186 10.58 11.04 23.21
CA CYS A 186 11.10 10.79 21.87
C CYS A 186 12.31 9.85 22.00
N LEU A 187 12.46 8.88 21.09
CA LEU A 187 13.73 8.17 20.97
C LEU A 187 14.85 9.21 20.86
N PRO A 188 15.97 9.04 21.60
CA PRO A 188 17.13 9.89 21.39
C PRO A 188 17.47 9.84 19.90
N ARG A 189 17.70 11.00 19.28
CA ARG A 189 18.21 11.11 17.92
C ARG A 189 19.32 10.07 17.78
N VAL A 190 19.08 9.00 17.01
CA VAL A 190 20.16 8.09 16.60
C VAL A 190 21.23 9.00 16.04
N CYS A 191 22.38 9.02 16.73
CA CYS A 191 23.46 9.95 16.45
C CYS A 191 23.76 9.90 14.96
N ARG A 192 23.85 11.06 14.32
CA ARG A 192 24.30 11.20 12.93
C ARG A 192 25.60 10.41 12.78
N ALA A 193 25.54 9.28 12.10
CA ALA A 193 26.67 8.87 11.28
C ALA A 193 26.78 9.94 10.17
N ASP A 194 28.00 10.45 10.04
CA ASP A 194 28.54 11.36 9.03
C ASP A 194 27.60 11.85 7.89
N PRO A 195 27.40 13.18 7.70
CA PRO A 195 26.60 13.73 6.61
C PRO A 195 27.18 13.48 5.21
N THR A 196 28.36 12.86 5.10
CA THR A 196 29.01 12.52 3.83
C THR A 196 28.59 11.17 3.26
N SER A 197 27.82 10.36 4.00
CA SER A 197 27.25 9.11 3.47
C SER A 197 25.91 9.37 2.77
N THR A 198 25.95 9.35 1.45
CA THR A 198 24.76 9.26 0.61
C THR A 198 24.06 7.92 0.83
N LEU A 199 22.76 7.96 1.13
CA LEU A 199 21.80 6.83 1.10
C LEU A 199 21.94 5.74 2.18
N ASP A 200 21.57 6.06 3.42
CA ASP A 200 21.12 5.04 4.37
C ASP A 200 19.60 5.11 4.55
N ALA A 201 18.86 4.45 3.67
CA ALA A 201 17.44 4.21 3.85
C ALA A 201 17.27 3.01 4.80
N TYR A 202 17.25 3.27 6.11
CA TYR A 202 16.92 2.24 7.09
C TYR A 202 15.48 1.76 6.90
N ALA A 203 15.29 0.55 6.38
CA ALA A 203 14.00 -0.12 6.31
C ALA A 203 13.93 -1.16 7.42
N TRP A 204 12.96 -1.02 8.33
CA TRP A 204 12.71 -2.03 9.36
C TRP A 204 11.45 -2.80 8.99
N VAL A 205 11.54 -4.11 9.04
CA VAL A 205 10.40 -5.01 8.87
C VAL A 205 9.91 -5.35 10.26
N ILE A 206 8.70 -4.89 10.58
CA ILE A 206 8.03 -5.34 11.78
C ILE A 206 7.19 -6.53 11.36
N SER A 207 7.60 -7.71 11.84
CA SER A 207 6.80 -8.92 11.70
C SER A 207 5.82 -8.96 12.86
N ILE A 208 4.53 -8.92 12.56
CA ILE A 208 3.48 -9.06 13.57
C ILE A 208 3.17 -10.56 13.68
N SER A 209 3.58 -11.18 14.78
CA SER A 209 3.22 -12.55 15.10
C SER A 209 2.06 -12.55 16.10
N ARG A 210 1.03 -13.34 15.81
CA ARG A 210 -0.08 -13.58 16.73
C ARG A 210 0.03 -15.00 17.27
N SER A 211 0.32 -15.12 18.56
CA SER A 211 0.25 -16.39 19.29
C SER A 211 -0.83 -16.29 20.36
N CYS A 212 -1.85 -17.15 20.31
CA CYS A 212 -2.84 -17.37 21.37
C CYS A 212 -3.30 -16.10 22.12
N GLY A 213 -3.87 -15.12 21.40
CA GLY A 213 -4.51 -13.95 22.01
C GLY A 213 -3.59 -12.76 22.33
N GLU A 214 -2.27 -12.93 22.23
CA GLU A 214 -1.31 -11.82 22.33
C GLU A 214 -0.75 -11.47 20.95
N GLN A 215 -0.71 -10.16 20.65
CA GLN A 215 -0.01 -9.63 19.48
C GLN A 215 1.40 -9.23 19.93
N SER A 216 2.41 -9.92 19.41
CA SER A 216 3.81 -9.53 19.61
C SER A 216 4.34 -8.84 18.35
N LEU A 217 4.88 -7.63 18.53
CA LEU A 217 5.58 -6.87 17.49
C LEU A 217 7.07 -7.23 17.55
N GLU A 218 7.55 -8.01 16.58
CA GLU A 218 8.98 -8.31 16.46
C GLU A 218 9.63 -7.32 15.47
N PHE A 219 10.54 -6.49 15.97
CA PHE A 219 11.27 -5.52 15.17
C PHE A 219 12.52 -6.17 14.57
N ARG A 220 12.56 -6.36 13.25
CA ARG A 220 13.75 -6.83 12.54
C ARG A 220 14.29 -5.71 11.65
N GLY A 221 15.51 -5.27 11.93
CA GLY A 221 16.21 -4.28 11.10
C GLY A 221 16.74 -4.93 9.83
N LEU A 222 16.45 -4.35 8.67
CA LEU A 222 17.19 -4.63 7.45
C LEU A 222 18.16 -3.48 7.20
N TYR A 223 19.44 -3.84 7.14
CA TYR A 223 20.51 -2.97 6.68
C TYR A 223 20.63 -3.20 5.17
N TRP A 224 20.52 -2.14 4.38
CA TRP A 224 20.81 -2.15 2.95
C TRP A 224 22.08 -1.36 2.70
#